data_AF-A0A970P287-F1
#
_entry.id   AF-A0A970P287-F1
#
_cell.length_a   1.000
_cell.length_b   1.000
_cell.length_c   1.000
_cell.angle_alpha   90.00
_cell.angle_beta   90.00
_cell.angle_gamma   90.00
#
_symmetry.space_group_name_H-M   'P 1'
#
loop_
_entity.id
_entity.type
_entity.pdbx_description
1 polymer ?
#
loop_
_entity_poly.entity_id
_entity_poly.type
_entity_poly.pdbx_seq_one_letter_code
_entity_poly.pdbx_strand_id
1 'polypeptide(L)'
;NQVKARFDENSWIDIRGCRIGQDTNYLEALRIFFGRPDHLPSVSGPEWWQSFPSAGFIPLADEAAVDTLWGSGDNTGHQGHTARDIQDVFDRVRSLSGVDIHIDFWKDVSNFSNFRFVAQVWKGELQPLPMQAPRLSDFNSLNFTNTINRISEIFNLAGSAPTGATLTRIQNNHTVIAALQSEVDNIQQLSGQSSPTSSALLASHNRLHAISTDLGQTTVPASAPAGLTAAQLSGWASALVTSVDTDIIGGGNNNTEIETFRQALHAKVNVPESDDSTATGNGRSDFRYYFFIGLPLLVEPLNNWFFYVLHAQRNEAIRSFMRAHWQDVLPTGNQVAASNINHERARQLSILTERDDTGTDTDDYVNPYPEFNQHIITRQ
;
A
#
# COMPACT_ATOMS: atom_id res chain seq x y z
N ASN A 1 25.33 18.24 31.99
CA ASN A 1 26.10 17.16 32.67
C ASN A 1 25.30 15.89 32.95
N GLN A 2 23.98 15.91 33.20
CA GLN A 2 23.21 14.67 33.43
C GLN A 2 23.05 13.76 32.19
N VAL A 3 23.09 14.32 30.97
CA VAL A 3 22.97 13.54 29.73
C VAL A 3 24.25 12.73 29.44
N LYS A 4 25.44 13.30 29.65
CA LYS A 4 26.73 12.61 29.44
C LYS A 4 26.96 11.40 30.37
N ALA A 5 26.30 11.39 31.54
CA ALA A 5 26.37 10.26 32.47
C ALA A 5 25.55 9.04 32.00
N ARG A 6 24.75 9.18 30.94
CA ARG A 6 23.93 8.11 30.36
C ARG A 6 24.64 7.34 29.24
N PHE A 7 25.82 7.81 28.83
CA PHE A 7 26.61 7.21 27.76
C PHE A 7 27.99 6.83 28.29
N ASP A 8 28.45 5.66 27.87
CA ASP A 8 29.73 5.04 28.20
C ASP A 8 30.27 4.26 27.00
N GLU A 9 31.40 3.58 27.15
CA GLU A 9 32.05 2.76 26.13
C GLU A 9 31.19 1.59 25.59
N ASN A 10 30.12 1.23 26.28
CA ASN A 10 29.16 0.20 25.85
C ASN A 10 27.94 0.80 25.15
N SER A 11 27.82 2.12 25.16
CA SER A 11 26.70 2.84 24.57
C SER A 11 26.91 3.06 23.08
N TRP A 12 25.83 2.93 22.31
CA TRP A 12 25.81 3.20 20.87
C TRP A 12 24.93 4.40 20.56
N ILE A 13 25.45 5.30 19.73
CA ILE A 13 24.74 6.45 19.19
C ILE A 13 24.64 6.25 17.68
N ASP A 14 23.45 5.86 17.22
CA ASP A 14 23.17 5.67 15.79
C ASP A 14 22.62 6.96 15.19
N ILE A 15 23.37 7.57 14.27
CA ILE A 15 22.96 8.81 13.60
C ILE A 15 22.23 8.47 12.32
N ARG A 16 20.89 8.59 12.37
CA ARG A 16 20.03 8.46 11.20
C ARG A 16 19.72 9.83 10.58
N GLY A 17 20.16 10.08 9.34
CA GLY A 17 19.94 11.37 8.64
C GLY A 17 20.89 11.71 7.51
N CYS A 18 20.38 12.50 6.55
CA CYS A 18 21.08 12.92 5.34
C CYS A 18 22.40 13.67 5.66
N ARG A 19 23.50 13.18 5.07
CA ARG A 19 24.88 13.73 5.00
C ARG A 19 25.63 13.98 6.30
N ILE A 20 24.96 14.09 7.44
CA ILE A 20 25.59 14.38 8.72
C ILE A 20 26.51 13.22 9.17
N GLY A 21 26.17 11.98 8.81
CA GLY A 21 27.02 10.81 9.05
C GLY A 21 28.26 10.71 8.16
N GLN A 22 28.46 11.63 7.22
CA GLN A 22 29.63 11.65 6.32
C GLN A 22 30.78 12.50 6.87
N ASP A 23 30.48 13.44 7.76
CA ASP A 23 31.50 14.29 8.37
C ASP A 23 32.08 13.56 9.58
N THR A 24 33.25 12.95 9.39
CA THR A 24 33.98 12.25 10.46
C THR A 24 34.30 13.18 11.63
N ASN A 25 34.48 14.48 11.40
CA ASN A 25 34.70 15.44 12.47
C ASN A 25 33.41 15.69 13.25
N TYR A 26 32.26 15.66 12.58
CA TYR A 26 30.96 15.75 13.25
C TYR A 26 30.67 14.51 14.09
N LEU A 27 30.91 13.30 13.55
CA LEU A 27 30.73 12.05 14.31
C LEU A 27 31.66 11.97 15.51
N GLU A 28 32.92 12.36 15.35
CA GLU A 28 33.88 12.46 16.47
C GLU A 28 33.48 13.55 17.47
N ALA A 29 32.95 14.69 16.99
CA ALA A 29 32.42 15.73 17.88
C ALA A 29 31.22 15.22 18.70
N LEU A 30 30.33 14.40 18.12
CA LEU A 30 29.25 13.76 18.86
C LEU A 30 29.77 12.77 19.90
N ARG A 31 30.75 11.94 19.52
CA ARG A 31 31.43 10.99 20.41
C ARG A 31 32.03 11.71 21.62
N ILE A 32 32.74 12.81 21.39
CA ILE A 32 33.35 13.66 22.45
C ILE A 32 32.27 14.42 23.24
N PHE A 33 31.21 14.87 22.57
CA PHE A 33 30.13 15.63 23.22
C PHE A 33 29.35 14.75 24.21
N PHE A 34 28.97 13.54 23.81
CA PHE A 34 28.21 12.62 24.66
C PHE A 34 29.07 11.81 25.61
N GLY A 35 30.32 11.54 25.25
CA GLY A 35 31.27 10.79 26.07
C GLY A 35 31.92 11.59 27.18
N ARG A 36 32.73 10.86 27.95
CA ARG A 36 33.62 11.39 28.99
C ARG A 36 35.06 10.93 28.70
N PRO A 37 36.08 11.58 29.28
CA PRO A 37 37.45 11.04 29.26
C PRO A 37 37.43 9.56 29.66
N ASP A 38 38.06 8.73 28.84
CA ASP A 38 38.17 7.27 28.98
C ASP A 38 36.85 6.46 28.84
N HIS A 39 35.71 7.11 28.61
CA HIS A 39 34.39 6.48 28.46
C HIS A 39 33.65 7.11 27.27
N LEU A 40 34.16 6.85 26.06
CA LEU A 40 33.60 7.37 24.81
C LEU A 40 32.63 6.36 24.20
N PRO A 41 31.40 6.75 23.87
CA PRO A 41 30.45 5.86 23.19
C PRO A 41 30.91 5.55 21.76
N SER A 42 30.38 4.45 21.23
CA SER A 42 30.48 4.16 19.80
C SER A 42 29.45 5.00 19.05
N VAL A 43 29.86 5.64 17.97
CA VAL A 43 28.97 6.42 17.10
C VAL A 43 28.97 5.77 15.73
N SER A 44 27.81 5.34 15.26
CA SER A 44 27.62 4.81 13.90
C SER A 44 26.87 5.81 13.03
N GLY A 45 27.24 5.80 11.76
CA GLY A 45 26.42 6.31 10.67
C GLY A 45 26.45 5.23 9.57
N PRO A 46 25.36 4.99 8.86
CA PRO A 46 25.34 3.91 7.87
C PRO A 46 26.11 4.24 6.60
N GLU A 47 26.76 3.20 6.08
CA GLU A 47 27.66 3.26 4.93
C GLU A 47 26.90 3.47 3.61
N TRP A 48 25.71 2.89 3.46
CA TRP A 48 24.84 3.12 2.31
C TRP A 48 24.23 4.54 2.25
N TRP A 49 24.35 5.35 3.31
CA TRP A 49 23.96 6.77 3.32
C TRP A 49 25.15 7.71 2.98
N GLN A 50 26.31 7.17 2.59
CA GLN A 50 27.51 7.94 2.22
C GLN A 50 27.49 8.47 0.78
N SER A 51 26.55 8.02 -0.05
CA SER A 51 26.34 8.52 -1.39
C SER A 51 24.90 8.22 -1.77
N PHE A 52 24.05 9.23 -1.93
CA PHE A 52 23.13 9.12 -3.07
C PHE A 52 24.04 9.41 -4.25
N PRO A 53 24.43 8.43 -5.09
CA PRO A 53 25.22 8.71 -6.28
C PRO A 53 24.32 9.54 -7.19
N SER A 54 24.38 10.87 -7.05
CA SER A 54 23.68 11.87 -7.88
C SER A 54 22.38 11.34 -8.48
N ALA A 55 21.49 10.79 -7.64
CA ALA A 55 20.36 10.05 -8.19
C ALA A 55 19.44 11.05 -8.88
N GLY A 56 19.29 10.93 -10.19
CA GLY A 56 18.45 11.82 -10.96
C GLY A 56 16.98 11.56 -10.63
N PHE A 57 16.15 12.56 -10.88
CA PHE A 57 14.70 12.42 -10.75
C PHE A 57 14.06 12.59 -12.11
N ILE A 58 13.25 11.61 -12.49
CA ILE A 58 12.49 11.65 -13.73
C ILE A 58 11.01 11.69 -13.35
N PRO A 59 10.38 12.86 -13.42
CA PRO A 59 8.96 12.99 -13.12
C PRO A 59 8.13 12.41 -14.27
N LEU A 60 7.23 11.51 -13.96
CA LEU A 60 6.18 11.04 -14.85
C LEU A 60 4.97 11.97 -14.71
N ALA A 61 4.52 12.58 -15.81
CA ALA A 61 3.48 13.60 -15.74
C ALA A 61 2.09 13.01 -15.44
N ASP A 62 1.77 11.89 -16.07
CA ASP A 62 0.43 11.28 -16.10
C ASP A 62 0.50 9.78 -16.42
N GLU A 63 -0.67 9.16 -16.60
CA GLU A 63 -0.80 7.74 -16.95
C GLU A 63 -0.13 7.40 -18.29
N ALA A 64 -0.18 8.29 -19.28
CA ALA A 64 0.44 8.05 -20.59
C ALA A 64 1.98 8.06 -20.50
N ALA A 65 2.56 8.88 -19.62
CA ALA A 65 3.98 8.84 -19.33
C ALA A 65 4.40 7.52 -18.65
N VAL A 66 3.56 7.00 -17.74
CA VAL A 66 3.79 5.67 -17.12
C VAL A 66 3.73 4.55 -18.17
N ASP A 67 2.75 4.59 -19.07
CA ASP A 67 2.62 3.63 -20.17
C ASP A 67 3.80 3.68 -21.14
N THR A 68 4.27 4.89 -21.43
CA THR A 68 5.46 5.10 -22.27
C THR A 68 6.70 4.52 -21.61
N LEU A 69 6.89 4.74 -20.31
CA LEU A 69 8.01 4.18 -19.56
C LEU A 69 8.00 2.65 -19.61
N TRP A 70 6.83 2.02 -19.46
CA TRP A 70 6.70 0.56 -19.55
C TRP A 70 7.03 0.01 -20.93
N GLY A 71 6.48 0.62 -21.99
CA GLY A 71 6.57 0.09 -23.36
C GLY A 71 7.85 0.47 -24.09
N SER A 72 8.45 1.62 -23.77
CA SER A 72 9.59 2.18 -24.52
C SER A 72 10.80 2.55 -23.65
N GLY A 73 10.69 2.46 -22.32
CA GLY A 73 11.72 2.95 -21.41
C GLY A 73 11.85 4.47 -21.43
N ASP A 74 13.03 4.96 -21.06
CA ASP A 74 13.41 6.37 -21.15
C ASP A 74 14.69 6.53 -21.96
N ASN A 75 14.49 6.81 -23.25
CA ASN A 75 15.57 7.02 -24.20
C ASN A 75 15.99 8.49 -24.30
N THR A 76 15.59 9.34 -23.36
CA THR A 76 15.90 10.78 -23.39
C THR A 76 17.19 11.11 -22.63
N GLY A 77 18.13 11.79 -23.29
CA GLY A 77 19.42 12.15 -22.69
C GLY A 77 20.27 10.94 -22.31
N HIS A 78 21.39 11.16 -21.63
CA HIS A 78 22.40 10.14 -21.27
C HIS A 78 21.90 9.11 -20.22
N GLN A 79 20.60 8.84 -20.15
CA GLN A 79 19.93 8.02 -19.13
C GLN A 79 19.69 6.58 -19.62
N GLY A 80 19.24 6.42 -20.87
CA GLY A 80 19.33 5.15 -21.63
C GLY A 80 18.66 3.94 -20.98
N HIS A 81 17.56 4.09 -20.22
CA HIS A 81 16.83 2.94 -19.70
C HIS A 81 15.96 2.36 -20.80
N THR A 82 16.21 1.12 -21.16
CA THR A 82 15.32 0.40 -22.09
C THR A 82 14.04 0.01 -21.38
N ALA A 83 12.98 -0.29 -22.14
CA ALA A 83 11.76 -0.88 -21.59
C ALA A 83 12.06 -2.14 -20.76
N ARG A 84 13.05 -2.94 -21.19
CA ARG A 84 13.44 -4.16 -20.49
C ARG A 84 14.04 -3.88 -19.12
N ASP A 85 14.90 -2.87 -19.01
CA ASP A 85 15.49 -2.48 -17.71
C ASP A 85 14.40 -2.08 -16.71
N ILE A 86 13.40 -1.31 -17.17
CA ILE A 86 12.25 -0.91 -16.35
C ILE A 86 11.45 -2.13 -15.90
N GLN A 87 11.13 -3.03 -16.84
CA GLN A 87 10.34 -4.23 -16.58
C GLN A 87 11.06 -5.18 -15.61
N ASP A 88 12.35 -5.44 -15.82
CA ASP A 88 13.15 -6.32 -14.96
C ASP A 88 13.26 -5.79 -13.53
N VAL A 89 13.46 -4.48 -13.36
CA VAL A 89 13.49 -3.86 -12.02
C VAL A 89 12.11 -3.92 -11.39
N PHE A 90 11.05 -3.62 -12.13
CA PHE A 90 9.69 -3.67 -11.60
C PHE A 90 9.27 -5.09 -11.21
N ASP A 91 9.59 -6.11 -12.02
CA ASP A 91 9.26 -7.50 -11.70
C ASP A 91 9.91 -7.99 -10.40
N ARG A 92 11.11 -7.48 -10.09
CA ARG A 92 11.74 -7.71 -8.79
C ARG A 92 10.93 -7.02 -7.69
N VAL A 93 10.70 -5.71 -7.82
CA VAL A 93 10.09 -4.90 -6.76
C VAL A 93 8.60 -5.20 -6.55
N ARG A 94 7.84 -5.64 -7.57
CA ARG A 94 6.39 -5.88 -7.47
C ARG A 94 6.04 -6.96 -6.45
N SER A 95 6.80 -8.06 -6.46
CA SER A 95 6.61 -9.18 -5.54
C SER A 95 6.93 -8.76 -4.09
N LEU A 96 8.05 -8.07 -3.92
CA LEU A 96 8.57 -7.60 -2.65
C LEU A 96 7.70 -6.48 -2.03
N SER A 97 7.09 -5.65 -2.87
CA SER A 97 6.18 -4.59 -2.44
C SER A 97 4.77 -5.10 -2.14
N GLY A 98 4.41 -6.33 -2.51
CA GLY A 98 3.07 -6.90 -2.30
C GLY A 98 1.99 -6.36 -3.24
N VAL A 99 2.36 -5.69 -4.34
CA VAL A 99 1.42 -5.05 -5.27
C VAL A 99 0.53 -6.06 -6.00
N ASP A 100 1.03 -7.28 -6.27
CA ASP A 100 0.24 -8.33 -6.93
C ASP A 100 -1.04 -8.65 -6.14
N ILE A 101 -0.93 -8.79 -4.82
CA ILE A 101 -2.06 -9.06 -3.91
C ILE A 101 -3.07 -7.91 -3.96
N HIS A 102 -2.60 -6.67 -4.04
CA HIS A 102 -3.48 -5.51 -4.17
C HIS A 102 -4.23 -5.52 -5.49
N ILE A 103 -3.57 -5.84 -6.60
CA ILE A 103 -4.22 -5.90 -7.90
C ILE A 103 -5.29 -6.98 -7.93
N ASP A 104 -5.03 -8.16 -7.38
CA ASP A 104 -6.04 -9.22 -7.29
C ASP A 104 -7.22 -8.80 -6.41
N PHE A 105 -6.95 -8.15 -5.27
CA PHE A 105 -7.99 -7.53 -4.46
C PHE A 105 -8.83 -6.53 -5.25
N TRP A 106 -8.22 -5.66 -6.05
CA TRP A 106 -8.97 -4.69 -6.85
C TRP A 106 -9.74 -5.34 -8.00
N LYS A 107 -9.24 -6.43 -8.59
CA LYS A 107 -10.00 -7.24 -9.56
C LYS A 107 -11.27 -7.78 -8.90
N ASP A 108 -11.16 -8.35 -7.69
CA ASP A 108 -12.30 -8.86 -6.93
C ASP A 108 -13.30 -7.74 -6.60
N VAL A 109 -12.83 -6.62 -6.05
CA VAL A 109 -13.65 -5.45 -5.72
C VAL A 109 -14.36 -4.91 -6.96
N SER A 110 -13.67 -4.85 -8.10
CA SER A 110 -14.26 -4.39 -9.36
C SER A 110 -15.38 -5.30 -9.87
N ASN A 111 -15.40 -6.58 -9.47
CA ASN A 111 -16.41 -7.57 -9.87
C ASN A 111 -17.63 -7.62 -8.94
N PHE A 112 -17.63 -6.86 -7.84
CA PHE A 112 -18.76 -6.82 -6.93
C PHE A 112 -20.03 -6.24 -7.58
N SER A 113 -21.19 -6.57 -7.01
CA SER A 113 -22.42 -5.83 -7.30
C SER A 113 -22.29 -4.38 -6.83
N ASN A 114 -23.11 -3.48 -7.39
CA ASN A 114 -23.11 -2.07 -6.97
C ASN A 114 -23.39 -1.93 -5.47
N PHE A 115 -24.37 -2.67 -4.95
CA PHE A 115 -24.62 -2.76 -3.51
C PHE A 115 -23.38 -3.11 -2.70
N ARG A 116 -22.70 -4.23 -3.00
CA ARG A 116 -21.53 -4.67 -2.23
C ARG A 116 -20.35 -3.71 -2.38
N PHE A 117 -20.15 -3.16 -3.58
CA PHE A 117 -19.12 -2.15 -3.82
C PHE A 117 -19.35 -0.90 -2.95
N VAL A 118 -20.58 -0.37 -2.94
CA VAL A 118 -20.98 0.83 -2.20
C VAL A 118 -20.99 0.62 -0.69
N ALA A 119 -21.30 -0.59 -0.22
CA ALA A 119 -21.28 -0.92 1.21
C ALA A 119 -19.89 -0.77 1.86
N GLN A 120 -18.82 -0.88 1.06
CA GLN A 120 -17.42 -0.68 1.48
C GLN A 120 -16.95 -1.51 2.69
N VAL A 121 -17.67 -2.58 3.05
CA VAL A 121 -17.26 -3.52 4.11
C VAL A 121 -15.92 -4.20 3.78
N TRP A 122 -15.62 -4.32 2.49
CA TRP A 122 -14.41 -4.90 1.93
C TRP A 122 -13.15 -4.05 2.16
N LYS A 123 -13.27 -2.77 2.54
CA LYS A 123 -12.10 -1.89 2.72
C LYS A 123 -11.08 -2.45 3.70
N GLY A 124 -11.57 -3.04 4.80
CA GLY A 124 -10.72 -3.64 5.83
C GLY A 124 -9.94 -4.87 5.37
N GLU A 125 -10.25 -5.43 4.20
CA GLU A 125 -9.58 -6.59 3.61
C GLU A 125 -8.35 -6.18 2.78
N LEU A 126 -8.18 -4.88 2.46
CA LEU A 126 -6.98 -4.40 1.79
C LEU A 126 -5.77 -4.55 2.72
N GLN A 127 -4.84 -5.41 2.35
CA GLN A 127 -3.66 -5.70 3.15
C GLN A 127 -2.74 -4.47 3.23
N PRO A 128 -2.00 -4.28 4.35
CA PRO A 128 -0.96 -3.26 4.40
C PRO A 128 0.23 -3.68 3.53
N LEU A 129 0.78 -2.74 2.77
CA LEU A 129 2.04 -2.95 2.05
C LEU A 129 3.24 -2.84 3.01
N PRO A 130 4.35 -3.55 2.74
CA PRO A 130 5.59 -3.40 3.51
C PRO A 130 6.12 -1.96 3.46
N MET A 131 5.96 -1.28 2.33
CA MET A 131 6.32 0.12 2.16
C MET A 131 5.09 1.02 2.30
N GLN A 132 5.21 2.10 3.08
CA GLN A 132 4.10 3.03 3.30
C GLN A 132 3.65 3.70 1.99
N ALA A 133 2.63 3.21 1.32
CA ALA A 133 2.05 3.90 0.18
C ALA A 133 1.22 5.12 0.65
N PRO A 134 1.62 6.37 0.34
CA PRO A 134 0.95 7.56 0.86
C PRO A 134 -0.57 7.56 0.63
N ARG A 135 -1.00 7.11 -0.56
CA ARG A 135 -2.42 7.07 -0.96
C ARG A 135 -3.20 5.90 -0.38
N LEU A 136 -2.56 4.99 0.34
CA LEU A 136 -3.24 3.87 1.03
C LEU A 136 -3.20 4.02 2.55
N SER A 137 -2.27 4.83 3.09
CA SER A 137 -2.00 4.91 4.52
C SER A 137 -3.20 5.28 5.41
N ASP A 138 -4.15 6.05 4.88
CA ASP A 138 -5.38 6.47 5.55
C ASP A 138 -6.64 5.85 4.92
N PHE A 139 -6.50 4.96 3.92
CA PHE A 139 -7.61 4.50 3.07
C PHE A 139 -8.78 3.93 3.87
N ASN A 140 -8.48 3.09 4.86
CA ASN A 140 -9.49 2.46 5.73
C ASN A 140 -10.24 3.45 6.62
N SER A 141 -9.66 4.64 6.88
CA SER A 141 -10.30 5.69 7.68
C SER A 141 -11.17 6.65 6.85
N LEU A 142 -11.08 6.62 5.52
CA LEU A 142 -11.85 7.50 4.66
C LEU A 142 -13.35 7.21 4.74
N ASN A 143 -14.18 8.26 4.69
CA ASN A 143 -15.62 8.10 4.50
C ASN A 143 -15.94 7.64 3.06
N PHE A 144 -17.21 7.37 2.76
CA PHE A 144 -17.62 6.84 1.45
C PHE A 144 -17.17 7.75 0.30
N THR A 145 -17.51 9.03 0.37
CA THR A 145 -17.16 10.02 -0.67
C THR A 145 -15.65 10.10 -0.91
N ASN A 146 -14.86 10.21 0.17
CA ASN A 146 -13.41 10.29 0.06
C ASN A 146 -12.79 8.98 -0.42
N THR A 147 -13.40 7.84 -0.13
CA THR A 147 -12.97 6.54 -0.66
C THR A 147 -13.17 6.48 -2.17
N ILE A 148 -14.35 6.87 -2.69
CA ILE A 148 -14.59 6.92 -4.14
C ILE A 148 -13.63 7.88 -4.84
N ASN A 149 -13.40 9.06 -4.25
CA ASN A 149 -12.44 10.02 -4.79
C ASN A 149 -11.01 9.44 -4.79
N ARG A 150 -10.59 8.74 -3.72
CA ARG A 150 -9.27 8.13 -3.65
C ARG A 150 -9.09 7.00 -4.67
N ILE A 151 -10.12 6.18 -4.90
CA ILE A 151 -10.11 5.18 -5.98
C ILE A 151 -10.00 5.88 -7.34
N SER A 152 -10.75 6.97 -7.54
CA SER A 152 -10.69 7.75 -8.77
C SER A 152 -9.31 8.33 -9.05
N GLU A 153 -8.63 8.81 -8.02
CA GLU A 153 -7.25 9.30 -8.12
C GLU A 153 -6.25 8.18 -8.45
N ILE A 154 -6.34 7.04 -7.76
CA ILE A 154 -5.41 5.91 -7.94
C ILE A 154 -5.54 5.28 -9.33
N PHE A 155 -6.76 5.16 -9.85
CA PHE A 155 -7.04 4.49 -11.12
C PHE A 155 -7.33 5.46 -12.26
N ASN A 156 -7.12 6.77 -12.05
CA ASN A 156 -7.36 7.83 -13.04
C ASN A 156 -8.78 7.77 -13.66
N LEU A 157 -9.81 7.76 -12.81
CA LEU A 157 -11.22 7.57 -13.20
C LEU A 157 -12.03 8.88 -13.19
N ALA A 158 -11.39 10.04 -13.29
CA ALA A 158 -12.06 11.34 -13.16
C ALA A 158 -13.22 11.50 -14.17
N GLY A 159 -13.09 10.95 -15.39
CA GLY A 159 -14.14 10.98 -16.41
C GLY A 159 -15.35 10.06 -16.13
N SER A 160 -15.23 9.14 -15.17
CA SER A 160 -16.27 8.18 -14.78
C SER A 160 -16.71 8.35 -13.32
N ALA A 161 -16.20 9.39 -12.63
CA ALA A 161 -16.50 9.62 -11.23
C ALA A 161 -17.98 9.98 -11.02
N PRO A 162 -18.66 9.42 -10.00
CA PRO A 162 -20.03 9.79 -9.67
C PRO A 162 -20.14 11.27 -9.30
N THR A 163 -21.30 11.85 -9.56
CA THR A 163 -21.56 13.26 -9.25
C THR A 163 -21.62 13.50 -7.74
N GLY A 164 -21.35 14.74 -7.30
CA GLY A 164 -21.45 15.11 -5.88
C GLY A 164 -22.84 14.85 -5.28
N ALA A 165 -23.90 14.92 -6.08
CA ALA A 165 -25.27 14.60 -5.65
C ALA A 165 -25.45 13.09 -5.35
N THR A 166 -24.94 12.23 -6.23
CA THR A 166 -24.93 10.77 -6.02
C THR A 166 -24.09 10.38 -4.81
N LEU A 167 -22.89 10.95 -4.68
CA LEU A 167 -22.00 10.69 -3.54
C LEU A 167 -22.65 11.10 -2.21
N THR A 168 -23.28 12.28 -2.16
CA THR A 168 -23.98 12.76 -0.95
C THR A 168 -25.17 11.87 -0.59
N ARG A 169 -25.98 11.48 -1.58
CA ARG A 169 -27.14 10.59 -1.37
C ARG A 169 -26.72 9.26 -0.76
N ILE A 170 -25.68 8.64 -1.31
CA ILE A 170 -25.16 7.36 -0.83
C ILE A 170 -24.49 7.54 0.55
N GLN A 171 -23.66 8.57 0.72
CA GLN A 171 -22.98 8.87 1.99
C GLN A 171 -23.96 9.02 3.15
N ASN A 172 -25.12 9.64 2.93
CA ASN A 172 -26.15 9.82 3.95
C ASN A 172 -26.79 8.49 4.40
N ASN A 173 -26.75 7.46 3.55
CA ASN A 173 -27.32 6.14 3.82
C ASN A 173 -26.23 5.07 4.09
N HIS A 174 -24.96 5.42 3.97
CA HIS A 174 -23.85 4.47 3.93
C HIS A 174 -23.78 3.56 5.17
N THR A 175 -24.02 4.10 6.37
CA THR A 175 -24.04 3.30 7.61
C THR A 175 -25.08 2.18 7.57
N VAL A 176 -26.27 2.47 7.04
CA VAL A 176 -27.37 1.50 6.93
C VAL A 176 -27.09 0.49 5.81
N ILE A 177 -26.50 0.94 4.70
CA ILE A 177 -26.06 0.05 3.60
C ILE A 177 -25.00 -0.94 4.09
N ALA A 178 -23.99 -0.46 4.82
CA ALA A 178 -22.93 -1.31 5.39
C ALA A 178 -23.49 -2.31 6.43
N ALA A 179 -24.45 -1.88 7.26
CA ALA A 179 -25.16 -2.75 8.18
C ALA A 179 -25.97 -3.84 7.45
N LEU A 180 -26.65 -3.47 6.35
CA LEU A 180 -27.37 -4.43 5.50
C LEU A 180 -26.43 -5.45 4.87
N GLN A 181 -25.29 -5.03 4.32
CA GLN A 181 -24.31 -5.97 3.76
C GLN A 181 -23.78 -6.93 4.84
N SER A 182 -23.44 -6.42 6.03
CA SER A 182 -23.01 -7.26 7.14
C SER A 182 -24.08 -8.28 7.55
N GLU A 183 -25.36 -7.89 7.50
CA GLU A 183 -26.48 -8.79 7.81
C GLU A 183 -26.73 -9.81 6.68
N VAL A 184 -26.54 -9.43 5.41
CA VAL A 184 -26.58 -10.37 4.26
C VAL A 184 -25.53 -11.46 4.45
N ASP A 185 -24.30 -11.10 4.82
CA ASP A 185 -23.22 -12.06 5.05
C ASP A 185 -23.54 -12.97 6.25
N ASN A 186 -24.08 -12.41 7.34
CA ASN A 186 -24.56 -13.19 8.50
C ASN A 186 -25.68 -14.18 8.12
N ILE A 187 -26.66 -13.77 7.31
CA ILE A 187 -27.75 -14.64 6.86
C ILE A 187 -27.23 -15.74 5.95
N GLN A 188 -26.25 -15.46 5.09
CA GLN A 188 -25.60 -16.47 4.26
C GLN A 188 -24.90 -17.53 5.14
N GLN A 189 -24.21 -17.11 6.20
CA GLN A 189 -23.62 -18.04 7.17
C GLN A 189 -24.68 -18.87 7.90
N LEU A 190 -25.79 -18.27 8.34
CA LEU A 190 -26.90 -18.99 8.97
C LEU A 190 -27.56 -20.01 8.03
N SER A 191 -27.66 -19.67 6.74
CA SER A 191 -28.22 -20.55 5.71
C SER A 191 -27.32 -21.77 5.43
N GLY A 192 -26.01 -21.64 5.66
CA GLY A 192 -25.05 -22.76 5.55
C GLY A 192 -25.05 -23.71 6.75
N GLN A 193 -25.71 -23.36 7.86
CA GLN A 193 -25.77 -24.20 9.05
C GLN A 193 -26.85 -25.28 8.91
N SER A 194 -26.54 -26.52 9.33
CA SER A 194 -27.49 -27.64 9.27
C SER A 194 -28.69 -27.47 10.19
N SER A 195 -28.57 -26.67 11.25
CA SER A 195 -29.63 -26.38 12.22
C SER A 195 -29.36 -25.04 12.92
N PRO A 196 -29.65 -23.89 12.28
CA PRO A 196 -29.50 -22.58 12.90
C PRO A 196 -30.44 -22.44 14.11
N THR A 197 -29.94 -21.86 15.19
CA THR A 197 -30.73 -21.70 16.42
C THR A 197 -31.86 -20.69 16.25
N SER A 198 -33.01 -20.92 16.87
CA SER A 198 -34.15 -19.99 16.81
C SER A 198 -33.80 -18.61 17.36
N SER A 199 -32.89 -18.53 18.34
CA SER A 199 -32.38 -17.25 18.87
C SER A 199 -31.53 -16.48 17.84
N ALA A 200 -30.69 -17.16 17.06
CA ALA A 200 -29.90 -16.51 16.03
C ALA A 200 -30.77 -15.99 14.88
N LEU A 201 -31.77 -16.78 14.47
CA LEU A 201 -32.75 -16.37 13.46
C LEU A 201 -33.56 -15.16 13.93
N LEU A 202 -34.03 -15.15 15.19
CA LEU A 202 -34.76 -14.03 15.76
C LEU A 202 -33.88 -12.76 15.87
N ALA A 203 -32.61 -12.90 16.24
CA ALA A 203 -31.68 -11.77 16.29
C ALA A 203 -31.43 -11.17 14.90
N SER A 204 -31.27 -12.01 13.87
CA SER A 204 -31.15 -11.60 12.47
C SER A 204 -32.43 -10.89 11.97
N HIS A 205 -33.61 -11.44 12.27
CA HIS A 205 -34.89 -10.78 11.98
C HIS A 205 -34.96 -9.37 12.56
N ASN A 206 -34.61 -9.22 13.84
CA ASN A 206 -34.68 -7.92 14.52
C ASN A 206 -33.71 -6.89 13.91
N ARG A 207 -32.52 -7.31 13.50
CA ARG A 207 -31.56 -6.45 12.80
C ARG A 207 -32.07 -6.07 11.41
N LEU A 208 -32.58 -7.02 10.63
CA LEU A 208 -33.19 -6.74 9.33
C LEU A 208 -34.39 -5.79 9.45
N HIS A 209 -35.23 -5.95 10.46
CA HIS A 209 -36.38 -5.07 10.69
C HIS A 209 -35.95 -3.64 11.03
N ALA A 210 -34.93 -3.48 11.89
CA ALA A 210 -34.33 -2.18 12.18
C ALA A 210 -33.77 -1.53 10.92
N ILE A 211 -32.99 -2.27 10.12
CA ILE A 211 -32.44 -1.80 8.84
C ILE A 211 -33.55 -1.40 7.87
N SER A 212 -34.60 -2.21 7.74
CA SER A 212 -35.78 -1.89 6.91
C SER A 212 -36.40 -0.56 7.34
N THR A 213 -36.55 -0.34 8.65
CA THR A 213 -37.13 0.88 9.21
C THR A 213 -36.25 2.10 8.94
N ASP A 214 -34.93 1.96 9.12
CA ASP A 214 -33.96 3.04 8.86
C ASP A 214 -33.90 3.42 7.37
N LEU A 215 -34.14 2.46 6.47
CA LEU A 215 -34.30 2.69 5.03
C LEU A 215 -35.68 3.25 4.65
N GLY A 216 -36.61 3.38 5.59
CA GLY A 216 -38.01 3.78 5.31
C GLY A 216 -38.82 2.71 4.58
N GLN A 217 -38.38 1.46 4.60
CA GLN A 217 -39.01 0.32 3.93
C GLN A 217 -39.86 -0.51 4.90
N THR A 218 -40.93 -1.11 4.39
CA THR A 218 -41.82 -2.02 5.15
C THR A 218 -41.66 -3.48 4.74
N THR A 219 -40.58 -3.81 4.04
CA THR A 219 -40.29 -5.15 3.50
C THR A 219 -40.19 -6.23 4.58
N VAL A 220 -39.64 -5.91 5.75
CA VAL A 220 -39.51 -6.84 6.88
C VAL A 220 -40.66 -6.62 7.87
N PRO A 221 -41.48 -7.64 8.18
CA PRO A 221 -42.57 -7.52 9.15
C PRO A 221 -42.10 -7.06 10.52
N ALA A 222 -42.93 -6.29 11.23
CA ALA A 222 -42.63 -5.81 12.58
C ALA A 222 -42.52 -6.93 13.64
N SER A 223 -43.08 -8.10 13.36
CA SER A 223 -43.03 -9.26 14.24
C SER A 223 -42.60 -10.49 13.45
N ALA A 224 -41.72 -11.29 14.04
CA ALA A 224 -41.22 -12.50 13.41
C ALA A 224 -42.36 -13.51 13.21
N PRO A 225 -42.54 -14.06 12.00
CA PRO A 225 -43.55 -15.09 11.75
C PRO A 225 -43.23 -16.37 12.51
N ALA A 226 -44.28 -17.14 12.82
CA ALA A 226 -44.12 -18.48 13.35
C ALA A 226 -43.37 -19.37 12.34
N GLY A 227 -42.35 -20.11 12.82
CA GLY A 227 -41.52 -20.93 11.95
C GLY A 227 -40.51 -20.15 11.10
N LEU A 228 -39.95 -19.05 11.64
CA LEU A 228 -38.90 -18.27 10.98
C LEU A 228 -37.75 -19.15 10.47
N THR A 229 -37.36 -18.97 9.21
CA THR A 229 -36.27 -19.70 8.55
C THR A 229 -35.22 -18.77 7.96
N ALA A 230 -34.01 -19.28 7.74
CA ALA A 230 -32.95 -18.55 7.05
C ALA A 230 -33.35 -18.15 5.61
N ALA A 231 -34.16 -18.96 4.93
CA ALA A 231 -34.66 -18.65 3.59
C ALA A 231 -35.58 -17.42 3.57
N GLN A 232 -36.45 -17.25 4.58
CA GLN A 232 -37.28 -16.04 4.70
C GLN A 232 -36.43 -14.79 4.94
N LEU A 233 -35.43 -14.89 5.83
CA LEU A 233 -34.47 -13.81 6.08
C LEU A 233 -33.71 -13.42 4.82
N SER A 234 -33.23 -14.41 4.06
CA SER A 234 -32.57 -14.19 2.76
C SER A 234 -33.49 -13.51 1.77
N GLY A 235 -34.77 -13.90 1.69
CA GLY A 235 -35.75 -13.26 0.80
C GLY A 235 -35.97 -11.79 1.13
N TRP A 236 -36.10 -11.44 2.42
CA TRP A 236 -36.23 -10.03 2.83
C TRP A 236 -34.95 -9.24 2.61
N ALA A 237 -33.78 -9.83 2.90
CA ALA A 237 -32.49 -9.18 2.67
C ALA A 237 -32.29 -8.88 1.18
N SER A 238 -32.57 -9.84 0.28
CA SER A 238 -32.51 -9.61 -1.17
C SER A 238 -33.48 -8.53 -1.65
N ALA A 239 -34.69 -8.45 -1.09
CA ALA A 239 -35.65 -7.41 -1.43
C ALA A 239 -35.19 -6.01 -0.96
N LEU A 240 -34.60 -5.92 0.24
CA LEU A 240 -33.99 -4.67 0.73
C LEU A 240 -32.79 -4.25 -0.11
N VAL A 241 -31.89 -5.18 -0.47
CA VAL A 241 -30.76 -4.92 -1.37
C VAL A 241 -31.25 -4.37 -2.71
N THR A 242 -32.29 -4.97 -3.30
CA THR A 242 -32.90 -4.50 -4.56
C THR A 242 -33.44 -3.07 -4.45
N SER A 243 -34.09 -2.73 -3.33
CA SER A 243 -34.57 -1.37 -3.07
C SER A 243 -33.41 -0.39 -2.91
N VAL A 244 -32.35 -0.75 -2.17
CA VAL A 244 -31.15 0.11 -2.05
C VAL A 244 -30.51 0.34 -3.43
N ASP A 245 -30.34 -0.71 -4.23
CA ASP A 245 -29.77 -0.60 -5.58
C ASP A 245 -30.61 0.34 -6.48
N THR A 246 -31.94 0.26 -6.40
CA THR A 246 -32.84 1.05 -7.26
C THR A 246 -33.02 2.48 -6.77
N ASP A 247 -33.37 2.64 -5.49
CA ASP A 247 -33.84 3.90 -4.92
C ASP A 247 -32.67 4.77 -4.46
N ILE A 248 -31.65 4.16 -3.85
CA ILE A 248 -30.52 4.89 -3.25
C ILE A 248 -29.35 4.96 -4.23
N ILE A 249 -28.88 3.84 -4.75
CA ILE A 249 -27.74 3.82 -5.67
C ILE A 249 -28.19 4.39 -7.03
N GLY A 250 -29.25 3.82 -7.61
CA GLY A 250 -29.88 4.27 -8.86
C GLY A 250 -30.65 5.59 -8.76
N GLY A 251 -30.86 6.13 -7.56
CA GLY A 251 -31.52 7.43 -7.37
C GLY A 251 -32.95 7.50 -7.90
N GLY A 252 -33.66 6.36 -7.98
CA GLY A 252 -35.04 6.26 -8.47
C GLY A 252 -35.23 6.47 -9.98
N ASN A 253 -34.17 6.82 -10.71
CA ASN A 253 -34.19 7.10 -12.15
C ASN A 253 -33.21 6.22 -12.94
N ASN A 254 -32.80 5.08 -12.39
CA ASN A 254 -31.78 4.19 -12.97
C ASN A 254 -30.44 4.90 -13.26
N ASN A 255 -30.00 5.77 -12.35
CA ASN A 255 -28.68 6.39 -12.43
C ASN A 255 -27.59 5.30 -12.43
N THR A 256 -26.83 5.22 -13.52
CA THR A 256 -25.77 4.23 -13.73
C THR A 256 -24.38 4.74 -13.35
N GLU A 257 -24.25 5.87 -12.64
CA GLU A 257 -22.96 6.47 -12.29
C GLU A 257 -22.05 5.51 -11.51
N ILE A 258 -22.58 4.80 -10.51
CA ILE A 258 -21.79 3.83 -9.72
C ILE A 258 -21.38 2.62 -10.58
N GLU A 259 -22.30 2.12 -11.41
CA GLU A 259 -22.01 1.03 -12.34
C GLU A 259 -20.92 1.44 -13.34
N THR A 260 -21.02 2.65 -13.89
CA THR A 260 -20.05 3.22 -14.83
C THR A 260 -18.68 3.38 -14.19
N PHE A 261 -18.63 3.89 -12.95
CA PHE A 261 -17.40 4.02 -12.18
C PHE A 261 -16.75 2.65 -11.92
N ARG A 262 -17.55 1.65 -11.51
CA ARG A 262 -17.08 0.29 -11.25
C ARG A 262 -16.59 -0.40 -12.52
N GLN A 263 -17.29 -0.25 -13.65
CA GLN A 263 -16.85 -0.79 -14.94
C GLN A 263 -15.55 -0.13 -15.42
N ALA A 264 -15.39 1.17 -15.18
CA ALA A 264 -14.14 1.86 -15.50
C ALA A 264 -12.98 1.35 -14.63
N LEU A 265 -13.21 1.12 -13.32
CA LEU A 265 -12.24 0.45 -12.44
C LEU A 265 -11.90 -0.96 -12.96
N HIS A 266 -12.92 -1.75 -13.31
CA HIS A 266 -12.75 -3.09 -13.85
C HIS A 266 -11.85 -3.10 -15.09
N ALA A 267 -12.06 -2.15 -16.01
CA ALA A 267 -11.22 -2.00 -17.21
C ALA A 267 -9.77 -1.61 -16.88
N LYS A 268 -9.53 -0.86 -15.80
CA LYS A 268 -8.18 -0.47 -15.37
C LYS A 268 -7.40 -1.62 -14.73
N VAL A 269 -8.08 -2.52 -14.01
CA VAL A 269 -7.41 -3.60 -13.26
C VAL A 269 -7.34 -4.92 -14.02
N ASN A 270 -8.23 -5.14 -14.99
CA ASN A 270 -8.25 -6.33 -15.86
C ASN A 270 -7.60 -6.07 -17.24
N VAL A 271 -6.50 -5.33 -17.27
CA VAL A 271 -5.68 -5.21 -18.49
C VAL A 271 -4.96 -6.56 -18.69
N PRO A 272 -5.10 -7.22 -19.86
CA PRO A 272 -4.40 -8.47 -20.13
C PRO A 272 -2.90 -8.27 -19.97
N GLU A 273 -2.25 -9.15 -19.20
CA GLU A 273 -0.80 -9.24 -19.13
C GLU A 273 -0.31 -9.81 -20.46
N SER A 274 0.08 -8.96 -21.40
CA SER A 274 0.81 -9.42 -22.57
C SER A 274 2.29 -9.51 -22.22
N ASP A 275 2.84 -10.72 -22.23
CA ASP A 275 4.30 -10.99 -22.20
C ASP A 275 5.05 -10.41 -23.41
N ASP A 276 4.33 -9.82 -24.36
CA ASP A 276 4.90 -9.24 -25.55
C ASP A 276 5.52 -7.87 -25.23
N SER A 277 6.84 -7.86 -25.06
CA SER A 277 7.67 -6.66 -24.92
C SER A 277 7.56 -5.70 -26.11
N THR A 278 6.84 -6.06 -27.18
CA THR A 278 6.57 -5.21 -28.34
C THR A 278 5.19 -4.54 -28.32
N ALA A 279 4.33 -4.85 -27.34
CA ALA A 279 3.01 -4.24 -27.19
C ALA A 279 3.14 -2.78 -26.71
N THR A 280 3.44 -1.88 -27.65
CA THR A 280 3.37 -0.44 -27.43
C THR A 280 1.92 -0.04 -27.15
N GLY A 281 1.62 0.39 -25.92
CA GLY A 281 0.46 1.25 -25.69
C GLY A 281 -0.40 0.99 -24.45
N ASN A 282 -0.20 -0.10 -23.70
CA ASN A 282 -0.89 -0.29 -22.43
C ASN A 282 0.09 -0.74 -21.36
N GLY A 283 0.46 0.17 -20.45
CA GLY A 283 1.15 -0.21 -19.22
C GLY A 283 0.32 -1.23 -18.45
N ARG A 284 1.02 -2.19 -17.85
CA ARG A 284 0.41 -3.24 -17.02
C ARG A 284 -0.30 -2.58 -15.81
N SER A 285 -1.41 -3.15 -15.36
CA SER A 285 -2.28 -2.51 -14.35
C SER A 285 -1.60 -2.34 -12.99
N ASP A 286 -0.76 -3.31 -12.62
CA ASP A 286 0.12 -3.28 -11.45
C ASP A 286 1.19 -2.19 -11.53
N PHE A 287 1.81 -2.00 -12.70
CA PHE A 287 2.81 -0.96 -12.93
C PHE A 287 2.22 0.43 -12.77
N ARG A 288 1.04 0.68 -13.35
CA ARG A 288 0.29 1.93 -13.12
C ARG A 288 -0.02 2.08 -11.64
N TYR A 289 -0.66 1.08 -11.04
CA TYR A 289 -1.05 1.12 -9.63
C TYR A 289 0.11 1.49 -8.71
N TYR A 290 1.30 0.88 -8.90
CA TYR A 290 2.51 1.16 -8.13
C TYR A 290 2.87 2.64 -8.05
N PHE A 291 2.87 3.36 -9.18
CA PHE A 291 3.16 4.79 -9.18
C PHE A 291 2.01 5.62 -8.61
N PHE A 292 0.76 5.26 -8.92
CA PHE A 292 -0.41 6.05 -8.52
C PHE A 292 -0.77 5.92 -7.04
N ILE A 293 -0.33 4.85 -6.37
CA ILE A 293 -0.38 4.76 -4.89
C ILE A 293 0.75 5.54 -4.20
N GLY A 294 1.70 6.08 -4.99
CA GLY A 294 2.78 6.93 -4.52
C GLY A 294 4.05 6.21 -4.15
N LEU A 295 4.40 5.12 -4.85
CA LEU A 295 5.69 4.46 -4.69
C LEU A 295 6.68 4.91 -5.79
N PRO A 296 7.95 5.16 -5.45
CA PRO A 296 8.98 5.44 -6.45
C PRO A 296 9.61 4.14 -6.98
N LEU A 297 10.02 4.14 -8.25
CA LEU A 297 10.83 3.07 -8.83
C LEU A 297 12.27 3.57 -9.01
N LEU A 298 13.23 2.87 -8.44
CA LEU A 298 14.65 3.19 -8.54
C LEU A 298 15.29 2.27 -9.58
N VAL A 299 15.78 2.84 -10.66
CA VAL A 299 16.39 2.09 -11.77
C VAL A 299 17.87 2.48 -11.87
N GLU A 300 18.74 1.48 -11.99
CA GLU A 300 20.19 1.65 -12.15
C GLU A 300 20.66 1.07 -13.51
N PRO A 301 20.98 1.91 -14.51
CA PRO A 301 21.86 1.52 -15.59
C PRO A 301 23.30 1.95 -15.28
N LEU A 302 24.28 1.11 -15.62
CA LEU A 302 25.64 1.56 -15.96
C LEU A 302 26.27 2.60 -14.98
N ASN A 303 26.02 2.46 -13.66
CA ASN A 303 26.47 3.33 -12.55
C ASN A 303 25.73 4.66 -12.31
N ASN A 304 24.58 4.93 -12.94
CA ASN A 304 23.72 6.09 -12.64
C ASN A 304 22.36 5.64 -12.10
N TRP A 305 21.86 6.35 -11.10
CA TRP A 305 20.65 5.94 -10.37
C TRP A 305 19.55 6.95 -10.67
N PHE A 306 18.35 6.49 -11.05
CA PHE A 306 17.23 7.38 -11.31
C PHE A 306 15.96 6.94 -10.60
N PHE A 307 15.32 7.89 -9.94
CA PHE A 307 13.98 7.70 -9.40
C PHE A 307 12.93 8.12 -10.42
N TYR A 308 12.13 7.15 -10.84
CA TYR A 308 10.85 7.39 -11.48
C TYR A 308 9.78 7.61 -10.43
N VAL A 309 9.07 8.71 -10.57
CA VAL A 309 7.99 9.11 -9.65
C VAL A 309 6.92 9.84 -10.42
N LEU A 310 5.65 9.60 -10.07
CA LEU A 310 4.57 10.45 -10.56
C LEU A 310 4.78 11.87 -10.04
N HIS A 311 4.80 12.86 -10.94
CA HIS A 311 5.15 14.24 -10.63
C HIS A 311 4.28 14.81 -9.51
N ALA A 312 2.96 14.57 -9.62
CA ALA A 312 1.96 15.00 -8.64
C ALA A 312 2.23 14.45 -7.22
N GLN A 313 2.98 13.35 -7.11
CA GLN A 313 3.21 12.62 -5.85
C GLN A 313 4.68 12.57 -5.44
N ARG A 314 5.58 13.26 -6.16
CA ARG A 314 7.04 13.20 -5.97
C ARG A 314 7.47 13.31 -4.51
N ASN A 315 6.99 14.32 -3.81
CA ASN A 315 7.40 14.58 -2.42
C ASN A 315 6.94 13.48 -1.46
N GLU A 316 5.74 12.95 -1.68
CA GLU A 316 5.13 11.92 -0.84
C GLU A 316 5.81 10.56 -1.10
N ALA A 317 6.06 10.25 -2.37
CA ALA A 317 6.75 9.02 -2.79
C ALA A 317 8.20 8.97 -2.27
N ILE A 318 8.94 10.08 -2.37
CA ILE A 318 10.29 10.15 -1.80
C ILE A 318 10.24 9.98 -0.29
N ARG A 319 9.30 10.64 0.40
CA ARG A 319 9.16 10.48 1.86
C ARG A 319 8.79 9.06 2.26
N SER A 320 7.93 8.39 1.50
CA SER A 320 7.56 6.99 1.71
C SER A 320 8.79 6.10 1.62
N PHE A 321 9.54 6.20 0.53
CA PHE A 321 10.76 5.45 0.30
C PHE A 321 11.79 5.71 1.41
N MET A 322 12.01 6.98 1.75
CA MET A 322 12.87 7.34 2.87
C MET A 322 12.35 6.75 4.18
N ARG A 323 11.05 6.74 4.48
CA ARG A 323 10.54 6.14 5.73
C ARG A 323 10.74 4.63 5.77
N ALA A 324 10.47 3.94 4.66
CA ALA A 324 10.68 2.51 4.54
C ALA A 324 12.13 2.11 4.88
N HIS A 325 13.10 2.93 4.47
CA HIS A 325 14.52 2.75 4.77
C HIS A 325 14.88 2.97 6.25
N TRP A 326 14.01 3.62 7.00
CA TRP A 326 14.25 4.03 8.39
C TRP A 326 13.43 3.22 9.39
N GLN A 327 12.51 2.39 8.91
CA GLN A 327 11.65 1.52 9.71
C GLN A 327 12.38 0.26 10.22
N ASP A 328 13.63 0.02 9.82
CA ASP A 328 14.44 -1.07 10.35
C ASP A 328 14.60 -0.95 11.88
N VAL A 329 14.24 -2.04 12.56
CA VAL A 329 14.43 -2.24 14.00
C VAL A 329 15.90 -2.01 14.30
N LEU A 330 16.19 -1.19 15.32
CA LEU A 330 17.56 -0.98 15.79
C LEU A 330 18.20 -2.36 16.03
N PRO A 331 19.33 -2.68 15.39
CA PRO A 331 19.98 -3.94 15.63
C PRO A 331 20.26 -4.06 17.13
N THR A 332 19.91 -5.21 17.70
CA THR A 332 20.26 -5.47 19.10
C THR A 332 21.78 -5.41 19.23
N GLY A 333 22.31 -4.99 20.37
CA GLY A 333 23.76 -4.74 20.55
C GLY A 333 24.70 -5.91 20.18
N ASN A 334 24.14 -7.11 19.99
CA ASN A 334 24.85 -8.33 19.59
C ASN A 334 24.76 -8.65 18.08
N GLN A 335 23.88 -7.99 17.30
CA GLN A 335 23.70 -8.22 15.86
C GLN A 335 24.56 -7.31 14.97
N VAL A 336 25.08 -6.20 15.51
CA VAL A 336 25.99 -5.29 14.79
C VAL A 336 27.40 -5.91 14.64
N ALA A 337 27.67 -7.03 15.33
CA ALA A 337 29.01 -7.60 15.47
C ALA A 337 29.45 -8.55 14.34
N ALA A 338 28.72 -8.70 13.23
CA ALA A 338 29.12 -9.63 12.17
C ALA A 338 28.75 -9.24 10.73
N SER A 339 27.98 -8.17 10.50
CA SER A 339 27.54 -7.82 9.16
C SER A 339 28.62 -7.05 8.41
N ASN A 340 29.39 -7.79 7.65
CA ASN A 340 30.41 -7.32 6.74
C ASN A 340 29.68 -6.90 5.45
N ILE A 341 29.50 -5.59 5.22
CA ILE A 341 28.65 -5.02 4.14
C ILE A 341 29.51 -4.79 2.88
N ASN A 342 29.24 -5.44 1.73
CA ASN A 342 29.84 -5.04 0.45
C ASN A 342 29.13 -3.91 -0.28
N HIS A 343 29.78 -3.41 -1.35
CA HIS A 343 29.12 -2.61 -2.38
C HIS A 343 27.82 -3.24 -2.90
N GLU A 344 27.74 -4.56 -3.04
CA GLU A 344 26.51 -5.20 -3.54
C GLU A 344 25.40 -5.21 -2.48
N ARG A 345 25.72 -5.38 -1.19
CA ARG A 345 24.82 -5.27 -0.03
C ARG A 345 24.37 -3.84 0.20
N ALA A 346 25.24 -2.86 -0.03
CA ALA A 346 24.87 -1.44 0.07
C ALA A 346 23.83 -1.01 -0.98
N ARG A 347 23.59 -1.84 -2.01
CA ARG A 347 22.59 -1.62 -3.06
C ARG A 347 21.26 -2.33 -2.78
N GLN A 348 21.20 -3.18 -1.76
CA GLN A 348 19.98 -3.87 -1.38
C GLN A 348 19.13 -2.96 -0.49
N LEU A 349 17.87 -2.78 -0.87
CA LEU A 349 16.88 -2.08 -0.06
C LEU A 349 16.35 -3.10 0.94
N SER A 350 16.72 -3.00 2.22
CA SER A 350 16.39 -4.00 3.27
C SER A 350 14.90 -4.28 3.46
N ILE A 351 14.02 -3.38 2.99
CA ILE A 351 12.56 -3.58 2.98
C ILE A 351 12.06 -4.40 1.78
N LEU A 352 12.90 -4.60 0.77
CA LEU A 352 12.65 -5.33 -0.46
C LEU A 352 13.49 -6.62 -0.52
N THR A 353 13.93 -7.13 0.62
CA THR A 353 14.61 -8.43 0.72
C THR A 353 13.76 -9.35 1.59
N GLU A 354 13.54 -10.57 1.12
CA GLU A 354 12.80 -11.60 1.86
C GLU A 354 13.54 -11.89 3.17
N ARG A 355 12.87 -11.68 4.31
CA ARG A 355 13.43 -12.03 5.62
C ARG A 355 13.11 -13.51 5.85
N ASP A 356 14.10 -14.38 5.68
CA ASP A 356 13.91 -15.80 5.98
C ASP A 356 13.80 -16.00 7.51
N ASP A 357 12.67 -16.56 7.96
CA ASP A 357 12.38 -16.88 9.36
C ASP A 357 13.27 -18.02 9.91
N THR A 358 14.09 -18.67 9.07
CA THR A 358 14.88 -19.85 9.46
C THR A 358 16.39 -19.64 9.63
N GLY A 359 16.88 -18.40 9.54
CA GLY A 359 18.17 -18.04 10.14
C GLY A 359 19.43 -18.39 9.35
N THR A 360 19.35 -18.42 8.02
CA THR A 360 20.54 -18.27 7.16
C THR A 360 20.18 -17.42 5.95
N ASP A 361 20.49 -16.12 6.01
CA ASP A 361 20.62 -15.28 4.81
C ASP A 361 21.61 -15.98 3.86
N THR A 362 21.15 -16.47 2.71
CA THR A 362 22.03 -17.22 1.79
C THR A 362 22.85 -16.36 0.85
N ASP A 363 22.85 -15.02 0.96
CA ASP A 363 23.70 -14.18 0.11
C ASP A 363 24.56 -13.19 0.92
N ASP A 364 25.77 -13.66 1.24
CA ASP A 364 26.85 -12.94 1.93
C ASP A 364 27.90 -12.41 0.94
N TYR A 365 28.25 -11.11 0.89
CA TYR A 365 29.54 -10.64 0.34
C TYR A 365 30.03 -9.27 0.90
N VAL A 366 31.37 -8.97 0.82
CA VAL A 366 32.14 -7.76 1.32
C VAL A 366 32.94 -7.01 0.20
N ASN A 367 33.06 -5.66 0.29
CA ASN A 367 33.53 -4.68 -0.74
C ASN A 367 35.08 -4.67 -0.89
N PRO A 368 35.67 -4.21 -2.03
CA PRO A 368 37.08 -4.33 -2.35
C PRO A 368 37.82 -3.01 -2.22
N TYR A 369 38.36 -2.65 -1.05
CA TYR A 369 39.56 -1.78 -0.99
C TYR A 369 40.37 -2.09 0.27
N PRO A 370 41.50 -2.83 0.15
CA PRO A 370 42.32 -3.28 1.29
C PRO A 370 43.02 -2.15 2.08
N GLU A 371 43.07 -0.94 1.54
CA GLU A 371 43.99 0.12 1.98
C GLU A 371 43.47 0.94 3.17
N PHE A 372 42.15 0.86 3.45
CA PHE A 372 41.49 1.63 4.52
C PHE A 372 41.27 0.87 5.84
N ASN A 373 41.59 -0.42 5.90
CA ASN A 373 41.50 -1.24 7.13
C ASN A 373 42.50 -0.85 8.24
N GLN A 374 43.35 0.15 8.01
CA GLN A 374 44.44 0.52 8.92
C GLN A 374 44.04 1.58 9.95
N HIS A 375 42.90 2.27 9.75
CA HIS A 375 42.50 3.42 10.59
C HIS A 375 41.07 3.35 11.15
N ILE A 376 40.30 2.34 10.76
CA ILE A 376 39.02 1.98 11.38
C ILE A 376 39.27 0.73 12.19
N ILE A 377 39.15 0.83 13.52
CA ILE A 377 39.20 -0.34 14.39
C ILE A 377 37.88 -1.09 14.20
N THR A 378 37.86 -2.02 13.25
CA THR A 378 36.98 -3.17 13.31
C THR A 378 37.45 -4.05 14.49
N ARG A 379 36.53 -4.48 15.36
CA ARG A 379 36.88 -5.37 16.49
C ARG A 379 37.45 -6.69 15.94
N GLN A 380 38.51 -7.19 16.58
CA GLN A 380 38.96 -8.58 16.46
C GLN A 380 37.88 -9.57 16.90
#